data_AF-A0A4Y9SPP6-F1
#
_entry.id   AF-A0A4Y9SPP6-F1
#
_cell.length_a   1.000
_cell.length_b   1.000
_cell.length_c   1.000
_cell.angle_alpha   90.00
_cell.angle_beta   90.00
_cell.angle_gamma   90.00
#
_symmetry.space_group_name_H-M   'P 1'
#
loop_
_entity.id
_entity.type
_entity.pdbx_description
1 polymer ?
#
loop_
_entity_poly.entity_id
_entity_poly.type
_entity_poly.pdbx_seq_one_letter_code
_entity_poly.pdbx_strand_id
1 'polypeptide(L)'
;MNYSIFRFEAVVDFIEVRIHTTTRNQGWKIKGALALHGISYVEPVQPDAAGWSSHFRIKLYDLRTHAALQSKLASIESECPFASPPVVTMIEVAFDGYLKDPAAPTNHNHLAALAARMAYQLAAPVSPNSRIYRDGKGGPTALPRTLEAIERKMVEGWNVGFGDKTADQYQHGYLKTTDHNKKPIPVEIHRARFEIRLAGAALPDQDIDSWKSFKFESLAPYISFRKADPTADQMQQAIIAGYADRASHRKAIPRKDSSNTRAHIMPADTELNQIVKRQLQHLTRRWSYVRKSAKISTKK
;
A
#
# COMPACT_ATOMS: atom_id res chain seq x y z
N MET A 1 -15.85 13.51 -9.39
CA MET A 1 -16.19 12.10 -9.16
C MET A 1 -17.07 12.06 -7.94
N ASN A 2 -18.15 11.28 -7.97
CA ASN A 2 -18.99 11.09 -6.81
C ASN A 2 -18.37 10.00 -5.92
N TYR A 3 -17.78 10.36 -4.77
CA TYR A 3 -17.18 9.37 -3.87
C TYR A 3 -18.23 8.55 -3.10
N SER A 4 -19.50 8.98 -3.10
CA SER A 4 -20.57 8.32 -2.33
C SER A 4 -20.94 6.93 -2.85
N ILE A 5 -20.61 6.59 -4.10
CA ILE A 5 -20.80 5.25 -4.67
C ILE A 5 -19.76 4.24 -4.17
N PHE A 6 -18.70 4.72 -3.50
CA PHE A 6 -17.62 3.88 -3.01
C PHE A 6 -17.67 3.71 -1.49
N ARG A 7 -17.22 2.54 -1.04
CA ARG A 7 -16.79 2.30 0.34
C ARG A 7 -15.27 2.29 0.36
N PHE A 8 -14.66 2.94 1.35
CA PHE A 8 -13.21 2.98 1.49
C PHE A 8 -12.73 2.22 2.71
N GLU A 9 -11.52 1.68 2.64
CA GLU A 9 -10.85 1.01 3.75
C GLU A 9 -9.34 1.19 3.65
N ALA A 10 -8.68 1.48 4.78
CA ALA A 10 -7.23 1.38 4.88
C ALA A 10 -6.83 0.07 5.55
N VAL A 11 -5.87 -0.64 4.99
CA VAL A 11 -5.38 -1.95 5.46
C VAL A 11 -3.85 -1.98 5.46
N VAL A 12 -3.27 -2.74 6.39
CA VAL A 12 -1.88 -3.20 6.23
C VAL A 12 -1.92 -4.34 5.22
N ASP A 13 -1.31 -4.16 4.05
CA ASP A 13 -1.28 -5.22 3.03
C ASP A 13 -0.29 -6.30 3.41
N PHE A 14 0.92 -5.89 3.81
CA PHE A 14 1.88 -6.78 4.44
C PHE A 14 2.83 -6.02 5.38
N ILE A 15 3.45 -6.78 6.29
CA ILE A 15 4.66 -6.39 7.00
C ILE A 15 5.76 -7.40 6.63
N GLU A 16 6.92 -6.91 6.23
CA GLU A 16 8.11 -7.72 6.12
C GLU A 16 8.89 -7.65 7.43
N VAL A 17 9.23 -8.82 7.98
CA VAL A 17 10.08 -8.95 9.15
C VAL A 17 11.36 -9.67 8.78
N ARG A 18 12.46 -9.32 9.45
CA ARG A 18 13.66 -10.13 9.50
C ARG A 18 13.71 -10.86 10.83
N ILE A 19 13.91 -12.18 10.77
CA ILE A 19 14.13 -13.02 11.94
C ILE A 19 15.55 -13.58 11.93
N HIS A 20 16.05 -13.88 13.13
CA HIS A 20 17.29 -14.61 13.36
C HIS A 20 16.97 -15.81 14.26
N THR A 21 17.19 -17.02 13.78
CA THR A 21 16.91 -18.27 14.52
C THR A 21 18.16 -18.81 15.21
N THR A 22 18.01 -19.46 16.37
CA THR A 22 19.12 -20.03 17.16
C THR A 22 19.90 -21.11 16.41
N THR A 23 19.20 -21.86 15.56
CA THR A 23 19.78 -22.86 14.67
C THR A 23 19.50 -22.48 13.22
N ARG A 24 20.31 -23.02 12.31
CA ARG A 24 20.06 -22.86 10.88
C ARG A 24 18.84 -23.71 10.51
N ASN A 25 17.98 -23.18 9.63
CA ASN A 25 16.79 -23.86 9.12
C ASN A 25 16.70 -23.73 7.60
N GLN A 26 15.87 -24.56 6.96
CA GLN A 26 15.47 -24.35 5.57
C GLN A 26 14.19 -23.51 5.52
N GLY A 27 14.04 -22.66 4.49
CA GLY A 27 12.91 -21.74 4.39
C GLY A 27 11.52 -22.41 4.38
N TRP A 28 11.43 -23.66 3.91
CA TRP A 28 10.16 -24.41 3.93
C TRP A 28 9.68 -24.73 5.35
N LYS A 29 10.58 -24.85 6.34
CA LYS A 29 10.20 -25.11 7.73
C LYS A 29 9.51 -23.89 8.33
N ILE A 30 10.08 -22.70 8.11
CA ILE A 30 9.46 -21.42 8.48
C ILE A 30 8.12 -21.23 7.78
N LYS A 31 8.03 -21.60 6.49
CA LYS A 31 6.77 -21.56 5.74
C LYS A 31 5.73 -22.55 6.31
N GLY A 32 6.18 -23.74 6.73
CA GLY A 32 5.34 -24.75 7.38
C GLY A 32 4.74 -24.25 8.69
N ALA A 33 5.51 -23.54 9.51
CA ALA A 33 5.05 -22.90 10.73
C ALA A 33 3.97 -21.83 10.50
N LEU A 34 3.84 -21.32 9.27
CA LEU A 34 2.83 -20.35 8.87
C LEU A 34 1.65 -20.97 8.11
N ALA A 35 1.61 -22.29 7.90
CA ALA A 35 0.61 -22.93 7.04
C ALA A 35 -0.84 -22.65 7.46
N LEU A 36 -1.11 -22.56 8.78
CA LEU A 36 -2.43 -22.23 9.33
C LEU A 36 -2.76 -20.73 9.29
N HIS A 37 -1.77 -19.88 9.03
CA HIS A 37 -1.89 -18.43 9.02
C HIS A 37 -2.08 -17.85 7.61
N GLY A 38 -2.27 -18.71 6.63
CA GLY A 38 -2.34 -18.35 5.22
C GLY A 38 -0.94 -18.24 4.60
N ILE A 39 -0.85 -17.53 3.49
CA ILE A 39 0.37 -17.49 2.71
C ILE A 39 1.30 -16.42 3.25
N SER A 40 2.58 -16.76 3.28
CA SER A 40 3.66 -15.84 3.60
C SER A 40 4.84 -16.19 2.71
N TYR A 41 5.56 -15.15 2.28
CA TYR A 41 6.77 -15.32 1.48
C TYR A 41 7.95 -15.39 2.43
N VAL A 42 8.77 -16.43 2.32
CA VAL A 42 9.96 -16.64 3.14
C VAL A 42 11.17 -16.68 2.22
N GLU A 43 12.14 -15.81 2.48
CA GLU A 43 13.41 -15.74 1.75
C GLU A 43 14.57 -15.96 2.74
N PRO A 44 15.35 -17.04 2.61
CA PRO A 44 16.59 -17.20 3.35
C PRO A 44 17.58 -16.08 2.96
N VAL A 45 18.21 -15.47 3.96
CA VAL A 45 19.27 -14.47 3.75
C VAL A 45 20.61 -15.18 3.83
N GLN A 46 21.43 -15.04 2.79
CA GLN A 46 22.76 -15.68 2.68
C GLN A 46 22.72 -17.20 2.99
N PRO A 47 21.88 -17.99 2.29
CA PRO A 47 21.87 -19.43 2.50
C PRO A 47 23.18 -20.09 2.08
N ASP A 48 23.53 -21.23 2.69
CA ASP A 48 24.61 -22.07 2.16
C ASP A 48 24.19 -22.82 0.89
N ALA A 49 25.12 -23.63 0.36
CA ALA A 49 24.90 -24.46 -0.81
C ALA A 49 23.70 -25.43 -0.67
N ALA A 50 23.30 -25.78 0.55
CA ALA A 50 22.17 -26.66 0.84
C ALA A 50 20.88 -25.89 1.21
N GLY A 51 20.87 -24.56 1.07
CA GLY A 51 19.71 -23.71 1.32
C GLY A 51 19.43 -23.40 2.79
N TRP A 52 20.36 -23.72 3.69
CA TRP A 52 20.21 -23.46 5.13
C TRP A 52 20.61 -22.04 5.48
N SER A 53 19.83 -21.37 6.32
CA SER A 53 20.18 -20.06 6.88
C SER A 53 19.69 -19.93 8.33
N SER A 54 20.33 -19.08 9.11
CA SER A 54 19.79 -18.60 10.40
C SER A 54 19.02 -17.28 10.25
N HIS A 55 19.05 -16.64 9.09
CA HIS A 55 18.43 -15.34 8.84
C HIS A 55 17.38 -15.45 7.73
N PHE A 56 16.20 -14.89 7.96
CA PHE A 56 15.11 -14.93 6.98
C PHE A 56 14.41 -13.59 6.88
N ARG A 57 14.01 -13.21 5.66
CA ARG A 57 13.00 -12.17 5.41
C ARG A 57 11.66 -12.83 5.16
N ILE A 58 10.63 -12.34 5.85
CA ILE A 58 9.29 -12.94 5.82
C ILE A 58 8.26 -11.85 5.57
N LYS A 59 7.51 -11.95 4.48
CA LYS A 59 6.33 -11.10 4.25
C LYS A 59 5.09 -11.76 4.83
N LEU A 60 4.54 -11.11 5.84
CA LEU A 60 3.33 -11.52 6.55
C LEU A 60 2.14 -10.73 6.00
N TYR A 61 1.25 -11.42 5.30
CA TYR A 61 0.02 -10.87 4.71
C TYR A 61 -1.17 -11.00 5.68
N ASP A 62 -2.32 -10.43 5.29
CA ASP A 62 -3.61 -10.58 5.99
C ASP A 62 -3.59 -10.12 7.46
N LEU A 63 -2.82 -9.07 7.74
CA LEU A 63 -2.66 -8.51 9.08
C LEU A 63 -3.78 -7.51 9.38
N ARG A 64 -4.82 -7.97 10.07
CA ARG A 64 -5.93 -7.12 10.54
C ARG A 64 -5.61 -6.37 11.83
N THR A 65 -4.75 -6.94 12.68
CA THR A 65 -4.43 -6.46 14.04
C THR A 65 -2.97 -6.73 14.37
N HIS A 66 -2.41 -5.98 15.33
CA HIS A 66 -1.08 -6.27 15.89
C HIS A 66 -1.02 -7.65 16.56
N ALA A 67 -2.11 -8.08 17.20
CA ALA A 67 -2.22 -9.42 17.76
C ALA A 67 -2.10 -10.52 16.69
N ALA A 68 -2.60 -10.29 15.47
CA ALA A 68 -2.43 -11.22 14.37
C ALA A 68 -0.96 -11.31 13.91
N LEU A 69 -0.23 -10.19 13.89
CA LEU A 69 1.22 -10.17 13.65
C LEU A 69 1.95 -11.00 14.71
N GLN A 70 1.70 -10.72 16.00
CA GLN A 70 2.29 -11.44 17.12
C GLN A 70 1.98 -12.94 17.08
N SER A 71 0.75 -13.33 16.78
CA SER A 71 0.38 -14.74 16.64
C SER A 71 1.13 -15.46 15.52
N LYS A 72 1.37 -14.80 14.38
CA LYS A 72 2.18 -15.38 13.29
C LYS A 72 3.64 -15.56 13.70
N LEU A 73 4.21 -14.57 14.39
CA LEU A 73 5.58 -14.63 14.89
C LEU A 73 5.75 -15.73 15.94
N ALA A 74 4.81 -15.85 16.89
CA ALA A 74 4.82 -16.90 17.90
C ALA A 74 4.75 -18.31 17.29
N SER A 75 3.97 -18.50 16.22
CA SER A 75 3.90 -19.78 15.49
C SER A 75 5.23 -20.15 14.84
N ILE A 76 5.99 -19.17 14.34
CA ILE A 76 7.34 -19.41 13.83
C ILE A 76 8.29 -19.75 14.99
N GLU A 77 8.26 -18.98 16.07
CA GLU A 77 9.16 -19.13 17.21
C GLU A 77 9.01 -20.49 17.90
N SER A 78 7.80 -21.04 17.99
CA SER A 78 7.57 -22.37 18.56
C SER A 78 8.26 -23.50 17.78
N GLU A 79 8.42 -23.34 16.47
CA GLU A 79 9.05 -24.33 15.59
C GLU A 79 10.54 -24.05 15.33
N CYS A 80 10.91 -22.76 15.34
CA CYS A 80 12.22 -22.22 15.02
C CYS A 80 12.56 -21.08 15.98
N PRO A 81 13.08 -21.39 17.19
CA PRO A 81 13.32 -20.39 18.23
C PRO A 81 14.20 -19.23 17.75
N PHE A 82 13.84 -18.02 18.16
CA PHE A 82 14.57 -16.82 17.79
C PHE A 82 15.81 -16.63 18.66
N ALA A 83 16.93 -16.25 18.04
CA ALA A 83 18.16 -15.86 18.72
C ALA A 83 18.13 -14.39 19.18
N SER A 84 17.25 -13.58 18.58
CA SER A 84 17.01 -12.19 18.92
C SER A 84 15.60 -11.78 18.49
N PRO A 85 15.01 -10.71 19.06
CA PRO A 85 13.71 -10.21 18.63
C PRO A 85 13.63 -9.99 17.10
N PRO A 86 12.52 -10.38 16.45
CA PRO A 86 12.26 -10.02 15.06
C PRO A 86 12.25 -8.51 14.86
N VAL A 87 12.70 -8.04 13.69
CA VAL A 87 12.67 -6.61 13.34
C VAL A 87 11.86 -6.38 12.08
N VAL A 88 11.08 -5.31 12.03
CA VAL A 88 10.38 -4.88 10.82
C VAL A 88 11.39 -4.30 9.84
N THR A 89 11.36 -4.80 8.60
CA THR A 89 12.19 -4.29 7.50
C THR A 89 11.40 -3.51 6.46
N MET A 90 10.09 -3.77 6.38
CA MET A 90 9.20 -3.10 5.44
C MET A 90 7.75 -3.17 5.92
N ILE A 91 6.97 -2.14 5.60
CA ILE A 91 5.51 -2.16 5.72
C ILE A 91 4.89 -1.65 4.43
N GLU A 92 3.78 -2.24 4.02
CA GLU A 92 2.92 -1.71 2.96
C GLU A 92 1.52 -1.46 3.51
N VAL A 93 1.03 -0.24 3.31
CA VAL A 93 -0.32 0.19 3.69
C VAL A 93 -1.08 0.52 2.43
N ALA A 94 -2.24 -0.11 2.26
CA ALA A 94 -3.13 0.12 1.14
C ALA A 94 -4.35 0.94 1.55
N PHE A 95 -4.74 1.87 0.68
CA PHE A 95 -6.01 2.57 0.69
C PHE A 95 -6.87 2.03 -0.45
N ASP A 96 -7.94 1.33 -0.09
CA ASP A 96 -8.82 0.62 -0.99
C ASP A 96 -10.14 1.37 -1.18
N GLY A 97 -10.58 1.50 -2.43
CA GLY A 97 -11.92 1.92 -2.81
C GLY A 97 -12.68 0.78 -3.46
N TYR A 98 -13.79 0.39 -2.85
CA TYR A 98 -14.73 -0.64 -3.31
C TYR A 98 -16.00 0.02 -3.82
N LEU A 99 -16.65 -0.54 -4.84
CA LEU A 99 -18.00 -0.13 -5.16
C LEU A 99 -19.00 -0.66 -4.12
N LYS A 100 -19.97 0.18 -3.75
CA LYS A 100 -21.06 -0.24 -2.85
C LYS A 100 -22.03 -1.21 -3.52
N ASP A 101 -22.24 -1.03 -4.82
CA ASP A 101 -22.98 -1.97 -5.67
C ASP A 101 -22.00 -2.65 -6.65
N PRO A 102 -21.43 -3.79 -6.27
CA PRO A 102 -20.47 -4.50 -7.12
C PRO A 102 -21.13 -5.19 -8.32
N ALA A 103 -22.46 -5.35 -8.33
CA ALA A 103 -23.19 -5.97 -9.44
C ALA A 103 -23.44 -4.99 -10.60
N ALA A 104 -23.15 -3.70 -10.41
CA ALA A 104 -23.30 -2.69 -11.44
C ALA A 104 -22.48 -3.05 -12.71
N PRO A 105 -23.07 -2.98 -13.92
CA PRO A 105 -22.40 -3.36 -15.17
C PRO A 105 -21.10 -2.61 -15.46
N THR A 106 -20.95 -1.41 -14.89
CA THR A 106 -19.78 -0.53 -15.07
C THR A 106 -18.77 -0.62 -13.91
N ASN A 107 -18.83 -1.68 -13.09
CA ASN A 107 -18.01 -1.82 -11.88
C ASN A 107 -16.51 -1.60 -12.17
N HIS A 108 -15.97 -2.36 -13.12
CA HIS A 108 -14.56 -2.28 -13.52
C HIS A 108 -14.15 -0.87 -13.95
N ASN A 109 -15.00 -0.18 -14.72
CA ASN A 109 -14.70 1.17 -15.21
C ASN A 109 -14.71 2.21 -14.09
N HIS A 110 -15.66 2.13 -13.15
CA HIS A 110 -15.68 3.03 -11.99
C HIS A 110 -14.46 2.84 -11.08
N LEU A 111 -14.05 1.59 -10.85
CA LEU A 111 -12.83 1.31 -10.11
C LEU A 111 -11.59 1.80 -10.87
N ALA A 112 -11.53 1.60 -12.19
CA ALA A 112 -10.42 2.07 -13.02
C ALA A 112 -10.28 3.59 -12.95
N ALA A 113 -11.41 4.29 -13.06
CA ALA A 113 -11.49 5.75 -12.91
C ALA A 113 -11.01 6.21 -11.54
N LEU A 114 -11.39 5.51 -10.47
CA LEU A 114 -10.93 5.84 -9.11
C LEU A 114 -9.42 5.61 -8.96
N ALA A 115 -8.88 4.48 -9.43
CA ALA A 115 -7.45 4.18 -9.38
C ALA A 115 -6.62 5.19 -10.19
N ALA A 116 -7.05 5.49 -11.41
CA ALA A 116 -6.42 6.49 -12.27
C ALA A 116 -6.44 7.88 -11.63
N ARG A 117 -7.57 8.27 -11.03
CA ARG A 117 -7.70 9.55 -10.33
C ARG A 117 -6.76 9.65 -9.13
N MET A 118 -6.70 8.62 -8.29
CA MET A 118 -5.77 8.56 -7.15
C MET A 118 -4.32 8.71 -7.61
N ALA A 119 -3.93 8.03 -8.70
CA ALA A 119 -2.58 8.13 -9.26
C ALA A 119 -2.30 9.51 -9.88
N TYR A 120 -3.19 9.99 -10.75
CA TYR A 120 -3.02 11.26 -11.47
C TYR A 120 -2.99 12.48 -10.54
N GLN A 121 -3.83 12.45 -9.50
CA GLN A 121 -4.01 13.59 -8.60
C GLN A 121 -3.19 13.50 -7.31
N LEU A 122 -2.24 12.58 -7.24
CA LEU A 122 -1.35 12.42 -6.10
C LEU A 122 -0.60 13.73 -5.80
N ALA A 123 -0.76 14.24 -4.58
CA ALA A 123 -0.21 15.52 -4.17
C ALA A 123 1.29 15.45 -3.89
N ALA A 124 1.75 14.32 -3.35
CA ALA A 124 3.14 14.10 -2.93
C ALA A 124 3.64 12.73 -3.41
N PRO A 125 4.03 12.59 -4.70
CA PRO A 125 4.73 11.40 -5.16
C PRO A 125 6.07 11.26 -4.43
N VAL A 126 6.38 10.06 -3.94
CA VAL A 126 7.62 9.76 -3.20
C VAL A 126 8.87 9.87 -4.09
N SER A 127 8.70 9.81 -5.41
CA SER A 127 9.79 9.87 -6.36
C SER A 127 9.38 10.55 -7.66
N PRO A 128 10.33 11.22 -8.33
CA PRO A 128 10.17 11.60 -9.72
C PRO A 128 9.92 10.40 -10.68
N ASN A 129 10.34 9.20 -10.31
CA ASN A 129 10.21 8.07 -11.23
C ASN A 129 8.75 7.56 -11.27
N SER A 130 7.88 8.22 -12.05
CA SER A 130 6.50 7.84 -12.29
C SER A 130 6.35 7.07 -13.60
N ARG A 131 5.86 5.83 -13.51
CA ARG A 131 5.73 4.93 -14.66
C ARG A 131 4.38 4.24 -14.68
N ILE A 132 3.91 3.91 -15.86
CA ILE A 132 2.81 2.99 -16.08
C ILE A 132 3.34 1.67 -16.64
N TYR A 133 2.86 0.54 -16.13
CA TYR A 133 3.39 -0.77 -16.51
C TYR A 133 2.35 -1.88 -16.33
N ARG A 134 2.57 -3.02 -16.98
CA ARG A 134 1.75 -4.22 -16.82
C ARG A 134 2.65 -5.40 -16.48
N ASP A 135 2.29 -6.14 -15.42
CA ASP A 135 3.10 -7.28 -15.01
C ASP A 135 3.20 -8.32 -16.14
N GLY A 136 4.42 -8.75 -16.44
CA GLY A 136 4.71 -9.77 -17.46
C GLY A 136 4.50 -9.35 -18.91
N LYS A 137 4.23 -8.06 -19.20
CA LYS A 137 4.04 -7.56 -20.58
C LYS A 137 4.65 -6.18 -20.80
N GLY A 138 5.63 -6.10 -21.70
CA GLY A 138 6.27 -4.85 -22.11
C GLY A 138 7.17 -4.25 -21.01
N GLY A 139 8.02 -3.29 -21.41
CA GLY A 139 8.76 -2.47 -20.46
C GLY A 139 7.87 -1.39 -19.83
N PRO A 140 8.22 -0.87 -18.65
CA PRO A 140 7.54 0.30 -18.09
C PRO A 140 7.64 1.49 -19.04
N THR A 141 6.56 2.26 -19.19
CA THR A 141 6.53 3.47 -20.00
C THR A 141 6.27 4.70 -19.12
N ALA A 142 6.55 5.88 -19.66
CA ALA A 142 6.19 7.13 -19.01
C ALA A 142 4.68 7.16 -18.68
N LEU A 143 4.34 7.73 -17.53
CA LEU A 143 2.96 7.94 -17.12
C LEU A 143 2.26 8.87 -18.14
N PRO A 144 1.09 8.50 -18.70
CA PRO A 144 0.35 9.37 -19.60
C PRO A 144 -0.01 10.72 -18.97
N ARG A 145 -0.07 11.77 -19.80
CA ARG A 145 -0.28 13.15 -19.34
C ARG A 145 -1.73 13.53 -19.06
N THR A 146 -2.68 12.70 -19.48
CA THR A 146 -4.11 12.96 -19.29
C THR A 146 -4.74 11.88 -18.42
N LEU A 147 -5.74 12.25 -17.64
CA LEU A 147 -6.46 11.33 -16.78
C LEU A 147 -7.13 10.23 -17.62
N GLU A 148 -7.76 10.59 -18.74
CA GLU A 148 -8.47 9.67 -19.63
C GLU A 148 -7.53 8.59 -20.19
N ALA A 149 -6.28 8.95 -20.51
CA ALA A 149 -5.30 7.98 -20.99
C ALA A 149 -4.86 7.00 -19.89
N ILE A 150 -4.73 7.47 -18.64
CA ILE A 150 -4.44 6.62 -17.49
C ILE A 150 -5.66 5.72 -17.20
N GLU A 151 -6.88 6.25 -17.23
CA GLU A 151 -8.12 5.50 -17.03
C GLU A 151 -8.24 4.33 -18.02
N ARG A 152 -8.06 4.60 -19.32
CA ARG A 152 -8.05 3.55 -20.37
C ARG A 152 -7.01 2.47 -20.08
N LYS A 153 -5.81 2.87 -19.64
CA LYS A 153 -4.75 1.93 -19.29
C LYS A 153 -5.09 1.10 -18.04
N MET A 154 -5.70 1.70 -17.02
CA MET A 154 -6.17 0.97 -15.83
C MET A 154 -7.24 -0.06 -16.19
N VAL A 155 -8.17 0.28 -17.09
CA VAL A 155 -9.17 -0.66 -17.62
C VAL A 155 -8.49 -1.86 -18.30
N GLU A 156 -7.42 -1.63 -19.07
CA GLU A 156 -6.60 -2.66 -19.72
C GLU A 156 -5.72 -3.48 -18.75
N GLY A 157 -5.77 -3.20 -17.45
CA GLY A 157 -5.01 -3.90 -16.40
C GLY A 157 -3.57 -3.39 -16.22
N TRP A 158 -3.30 -2.14 -16.57
CA TRP A 158 -2.04 -1.48 -16.24
C TRP A 158 -2.05 -0.93 -14.82
N ASN A 159 -0.86 -0.68 -14.29
CA ASN A 159 -0.58 -0.21 -12.94
C ASN A 159 0.29 1.04 -13.02
N VAL A 160 0.17 1.94 -12.05
CA VAL A 160 1.00 3.14 -11.94
C VAL A 160 1.89 3.05 -10.72
N GLY A 161 3.19 3.20 -10.90
CA GLY A 161 4.18 3.20 -9.82
C GLY A 161 4.93 4.52 -9.72
N PHE A 162 5.23 4.95 -8.49
CA PHE A 162 6.08 6.09 -8.18
C PHE A 162 7.27 5.61 -7.34
N GLY A 163 8.47 5.67 -7.91
CA GLY A 163 9.72 5.22 -7.28
C GLY A 163 10.19 3.84 -7.74
N ASP A 164 11.27 3.36 -7.14
CA ASP A 164 11.81 2.02 -7.41
C ASP A 164 11.25 0.99 -6.43
N LYS A 165 10.98 -0.23 -6.89
CA LYS A 165 10.52 -1.34 -6.03
C LYS A 165 11.62 -1.81 -5.06
N THR A 166 12.84 -1.32 -5.17
CA THR A 166 13.96 -1.59 -4.25
C THR A 166 14.27 -0.42 -3.32
N ALA A 167 13.67 0.75 -3.56
CA ALA A 167 13.90 1.94 -2.72
C ALA A 167 13.09 1.89 -1.41
N ASP A 168 13.55 2.68 -0.45
CA ASP A 168 12.93 2.88 0.87
C ASP A 168 11.47 3.35 0.81
N GLN A 169 11.08 4.01 -0.28
CA GLN A 169 9.72 4.48 -0.50
C GLN A 169 9.23 4.09 -1.89
N TYR A 170 8.01 3.55 -1.95
CA TYR A 170 7.34 3.24 -3.21
C TYR A 170 5.83 3.47 -3.06
N GLN A 171 5.21 4.12 -4.04
CA GLN A 171 3.76 4.22 -4.13
C GLN A 171 3.24 3.52 -5.38
N HIS A 172 2.03 2.98 -5.29
CA HIS A 172 1.49 2.11 -6.33
C HIS A 172 -0.03 2.23 -6.43
N GLY A 173 -0.54 2.60 -7.60
CA GLY A 173 -1.98 2.70 -7.89
C GLY A 173 -2.40 1.70 -8.96
N TYR A 174 -3.43 0.90 -8.72
CA TYR A 174 -3.89 -0.14 -9.64
C TYR A 174 -5.29 -0.68 -9.31
N LEU A 175 -5.80 -1.57 -10.17
CA LEU A 175 -6.96 -2.38 -9.89
C LEU A 175 -6.56 -3.72 -9.27
N LYS A 176 -7.04 -3.99 -8.06
CA LYS A 176 -6.80 -5.24 -7.37
C LYS A 176 -7.92 -6.24 -7.70
N THR A 177 -7.63 -7.11 -8.65
CA THR A 177 -8.52 -8.18 -9.14
C THR A 177 -7.96 -9.58 -8.88
N THR A 178 -6.79 -9.66 -8.23
CA THR A 178 -6.12 -10.91 -7.86
C THR A 178 -5.66 -10.88 -6.41
N ASP A 179 -5.52 -12.06 -5.81
CA ASP A 179 -4.92 -12.25 -4.48
C ASP A 179 -3.38 -12.09 -4.55
N HIS A 180 -2.68 -12.29 -3.44
CA HIS A 180 -1.21 -12.23 -3.43
C HIS A 180 -0.54 -13.41 -4.16
N ASN A 181 -1.30 -14.46 -4.54
CA ASN A 181 -0.83 -15.55 -5.42
C ASN A 181 -1.13 -15.31 -6.89
N LYS A 182 -1.63 -14.11 -7.24
CA LYS A 182 -2.08 -13.76 -8.59
C LYS A 182 -3.28 -14.58 -9.06
N LYS A 183 -4.02 -15.22 -8.16
CA LYS A 183 -5.29 -15.90 -8.48
C LYS A 183 -6.40 -14.86 -8.55
N PRO A 184 -7.33 -14.95 -9.52
CA PRO A 184 -8.50 -14.07 -9.57
C PRO A 184 -9.28 -14.08 -8.27
N ILE A 185 -9.78 -12.91 -7.85
CA ILE A 185 -10.69 -12.77 -6.70
C ILE A 185 -12.11 -12.49 -7.18
N PRO A 186 -13.14 -12.80 -6.36
CA PRO A 186 -14.53 -12.48 -6.67
C PRO A 186 -14.73 -11.00 -7.01
N VAL A 187 -15.63 -10.71 -7.97
CA VAL A 187 -15.89 -9.35 -8.48
C VAL A 187 -16.38 -8.41 -7.37
N GLU A 188 -17.04 -8.97 -6.36
CA GLU A 188 -17.58 -8.27 -5.20
C GLU A 188 -16.49 -7.66 -4.31
N ILE A 189 -15.25 -8.14 -4.44
CA ILE A 189 -14.09 -7.64 -3.69
C ILE A 189 -13.01 -7.05 -4.60
N HIS A 190 -13.33 -6.81 -5.88
CA HIS A 190 -12.54 -5.94 -6.74
C HIS A 190 -12.52 -4.53 -6.16
N ARG A 191 -11.38 -3.88 -6.32
CA ARG A 191 -11.14 -2.57 -5.73
C ARG A 191 -10.10 -1.77 -6.48
N ALA A 192 -10.26 -0.46 -6.47
CA ALA A 192 -9.20 0.47 -6.76
C ALA A 192 -8.28 0.54 -5.55
N ARG A 193 -6.99 0.33 -5.73
CA ARG A 193 -6.02 0.32 -4.65
C ARG A 193 -4.94 1.36 -4.88
N PHE A 194 -4.60 2.07 -3.82
CA PHE A 194 -3.40 2.90 -3.75
C PHE A 194 -2.56 2.50 -2.53
N GLU A 195 -1.31 2.12 -2.74
CA GLU A 195 -0.38 1.65 -1.70
C GLU A 195 0.73 2.68 -1.43
N ILE A 196 1.17 2.74 -0.18
CA ILE A 196 2.47 3.27 0.22
C ILE A 196 3.26 2.15 0.89
N ARG A 197 4.50 1.99 0.45
CA ARG A 197 5.44 1.04 1.01
C ARG A 197 6.65 1.77 1.55
N LEU A 198 6.99 1.48 2.80
CA LEU A 198 8.10 2.09 3.55
C LEU A 198 9.07 1.01 3.99
N ALA A 199 10.37 1.26 3.79
CA ALA A 199 11.49 0.42 4.20
C ALA A 199 12.70 1.30 4.54
N GLY A 200 13.76 0.68 5.06
CA GLY A 200 15.03 1.37 5.31
C GLY A 200 14.87 2.62 6.18
N ALA A 201 15.41 3.75 5.73
CA ALA A 201 15.37 5.02 6.45
C ALA A 201 13.97 5.67 6.46
N ALA A 202 13.05 5.21 5.61
CA ALA A 202 11.67 5.71 5.59
C ALA A 202 10.74 4.95 6.55
N LEU A 203 11.23 3.87 7.17
CA LEU A 203 10.46 3.10 8.13
C LEU A 203 10.34 3.89 9.45
N PRO A 204 9.11 4.06 10.00
CA PRO A 204 8.94 4.77 11.26
C PRO A 204 9.66 4.13 12.45
N ASP A 205 9.65 2.80 12.51
CA ASP A 205 10.27 2.03 13.58
C ASP A 205 10.53 0.59 13.11
N GLN A 206 11.59 -0.04 13.63
CA GLN A 206 11.95 -1.43 13.37
C GLN A 206 11.47 -2.37 14.47
N ASP A 207 11.21 -1.87 15.68
CA ASP A 207 10.74 -2.69 16.80
C ASP A 207 9.29 -3.12 16.60
N ILE A 208 9.01 -4.42 16.73
CA ILE A 208 7.67 -5.00 16.53
C ILE A 208 6.64 -4.44 17.52
N ASP A 209 7.05 -4.14 18.76
CA ASP A 209 6.12 -3.70 19.80
C ASP A 209 5.71 -2.23 19.63
N SER A 210 6.61 -1.38 19.14
CA SER A 210 6.29 0.01 18.74
C SER A 210 5.06 0.08 17.82
N TRP A 211 4.93 -0.88 16.89
CA TRP A 211 3.84 -0.95 15.91
C TRP A 211 2.48 -1.15 16.53
N LYS A 212 2.37 -1.67 17.76
CA LYS A 212 1.09 -1.78 18.48
C LYS A 212 0.43 -0.42 18.69
N SER A 213 1.24 0.60 18.92
CA SER A 213 0.80 1.97 19.23
C SER A 213 0.86 2.92 18.04
N PHE A 214 1.38 2.44 16.90
CA PHE A 214 1.60 3.24 15.70
C PHE A 214 0.32 3.91 15.20
N LYS A 215 0.45 5.20 14.86
CA LYS A 215 -0.64 6.05 14.38
C LYS A 215 -0.60 6.09 12.86
N PHE A 216 -1.35 5.22 12.20
CA PHE A 216 -1.40 5.13 10.74
C PHE A 216 -1.87 6.43 10.08
N GLU A 217 -2.59 7.30 10.78
CA GLU A 217 -2.93 8.63 10.30
C GLU A 217 -1.70 9.53 10.00
N SER A 218 -0.53 9.21 10.57
CA SER A 218 0.74 9.86 10.21
C SER A 218 1.16 9.61 8.76
N LEU A 219 0.61 8.57 8.11
CA LEU A 219 0.87 8.24 6.70
C LEU A 219 0.02 9.06 5.72
N ALA A 220 -0.93 9.87 6.19
CA ALA A 220 -1.80 10.68 5.33
C ALA A 220 -1.04 11.56 4.31
N PRO A 221 0.15 12.14 4.60
CA PRO A 221 0.91 12.89 3.60
C PRO A 221 1.29 12.06 2.36
N TYR A 222 1.55 10.76 2.53
CA TYR A 222 1.85 9.84 1.43
C TYR A 222 0.63 9.43 0.60
N ILE A 223 -0.58 9.66 1.12
CA ILE A 223 -1.84 9.29 0.45
C ILE A 223 -2.74 10.53 0.45
N SER A 224 -2.21 11.62 -0.12
CA SER A 224 -2.92 12.90 -0.23
C SER A 224 -3.15 13.24 -1.69
N PHE A 225 -4.34 13.77 -1.97
CA PHE A 225 -4.82 14.00 -3.33
C PHE A 225 -5.21 15.46 -3.54
N ARG A 226 -5.05 15.90 -4.78
CA ARG A 226 -5.51 17.20 -5.26
C ARG A 226 -6.73 16.98 -6.16
N LYS A 227 -7.42 18.03 -6.55
CA LYS A 227 -8.44 17.97 -7.61
C LYS A 227 -8.17 19.08 -8.60
N ALA A 228 -8.56 18.87 -9.86
CA ALA A 228 -8.59 19.97 -10.82
C ALA A 228 -9.55 21.05 -10.30
N ASP A 229 -9.14 22.32 -10.40
CA ASP A 229 -10.06 23.43 -10.15
C ASP A 229 -11.10 23.48 -11.29
N PRO A 230 -12.41 23.34 -11.01
CA PRO A 230 -13.44 23.41 -12.05
C PRO A 230 -13.53 24.79 -12.71
N THR A 231 -12.94 25.81 -12.10
CA THR A 231 -12.85 27.18 -12.64
C THR A 231 -11.57 27.42 -13.44
N ALA A 232 -10.72 26.39 -13.59
CA ALA A 232 -9.45 26.52 -14.30
C ALA A 232 -9.67 26.84 -15.79
N ASP A 233 -9.01 27.91 -16.27
CA ASP A 233 -9.01 28.28 -17.68
C ASP A 233 -8.24 27.25 -18.55
N GLN A 234 -8.35 27.36 -19.87
CA GLN A 234 -7.75 26.39 -20.80
C GLN A 234 -6.22 26.33 -20.69
N MET A 235 -5.56 27.45 -20.37
CA MET A 235 -4.12 27.50 -20.13
C MET A 235 -3.76 26.81 -18.82
N GLN A 236 -4.54 27.01 -17.77
CA GLN A 236 -4.39 26.34 -16.48
C GLN A 236 -4.63 24.83 -16.61
N GLN A 237 -5.59 24.39 -17.42
CA GLN A 237 -5.79 22.97 -17.73
C GLN A 237 -4.61 22.37 -18.50
N ALA A 238 -4.05 23.09 -19.48
CA ALA A 238 -2.83 22.69 -20.18
C ALA A 238 -1.63 22.61 -19.21
N ILE A 239 -1.54 23.54 -18.26
CA ILE A 239 -0.54 23.54 -17.19
C ILE A 239 -0.73 22.34 -16.25
N ILE A 240 -1.96 21.99 -15.85
CA ILE A 240 -2.27 20.79 -15.06
C ILE A 240 -1.79 19.53 -15.78
N ALA A 241 -2.13 19.40 -17.06
CA ALA A 241 -1.67 18.30 -17.91
C ALA A 241 -0.14 18.28 -18.05
N GLY A 242 0.50 19.45 -18.08
CA GLY A 242 1.95 19.61 -18.04
C GLY A 242 2.59 19.29 -16.69
N TYR A 243 1.87 19.41 -15.57
CA TYR A 243 2.35 19.02 -14.23
C TYR A 243 2.35 17.51 -14.01
N ALA A 244 1.55 16.74 -14.77
CA ALA A 244 1.67 15.28 -14.80
C ALA A 244 3.10 14.84 -15.21
N ASP A 245 3.78 15.64 -16.03
CA ASP A 245 5.18 15.49 -16.42
C ASP A 245 6.15 15.76 -15.25
N ARG A 246 5.79 16.65 -14.32
CA ARG A 246 6.66 17.14 -13.22
C ARG A 246 6.58 16.30 -11.94
N ALA A 247 5.65 15.35 -11.87
CA ALA A 247 5.81 14.20 -10.99
C ALA A 247 7.09 13.41 -11.31
N SER A 248 7.84 13.80 -12.36
CA SER A 248 9.15 13.28 -12.70
C SER A 248 10.39 14.14 -12.54
N HIS A 249 10.29 15.37 -12.02
CA HIS A 249 11.45 16.23 -11.84
C HIS A 249 11.45 16.86 -10.45
N ARG A 250 12.05 16.18 -9.46
CA ARG A 250 12.58 16.83 -8.25
C ARG A 250 13.90 17.52 -8.60
N LYS A 251 13.92 18.41 -9.61
CA LYS A 251 14.89 19.51 -9.53
C LYS A 251 14.30 20.47 -8.52
N ALA A 252 15.04 20.75 -7.45
CA ALA A 252 14.73 21.84 -6.55
C ALA A 252 14.63 23.12 -7.38
N ILE A 253 13.42 23.47 -7.80
CA ILE A 253 13.16 24.78 -8.37
C ILE A 253 13.36 25.75 -7.19
N PRO A 254 14.16 26.81 -7.35
CA PRO A 254 14.35 27.82 -6.33
C PRO A 254 12.98 28.29 -5.82
N ARG A 255 12.85 28.30 -4.49
CA ARG A 255 11.63 28.39 -3.70
C ARG A 255 10.95 29.78 -3.76
N LYS A 256 11.03 30.50 -4.87
CA LYS A 256 10.57 31.89 -4.94
C LYS A 256 9.16 32.09 -5.48
N ASP A 257 8.65 31.27 -6.42
CA ASP A 257 7.30 31.52 -6.98
C ASP A 257 6.46 30.28 -7.38
N SER A 258 7.03 29.07 -7.49
CA SER A 258 6.32 27.93 -8.12
C SER A 258 5.45 27.08 -7.18
N SER A 259 5.56 27.24 -5.86
CA SER A 259 4.73 26.47 -4.91
C SER A 259 3.28 26.96 -4.86
N ASN A 260 3.05 28.25 -5.15
CA ASN A 260 1.71 28.83 -5.18
C ASN A 260 0.94 28.42 -6.43
N THR A 261 1.59 28.31 -7.60
CA THR A 261 0.88 28.04 -8.86
C THR A 261 0.16 26.69 -8.88
N ARG A 262 0.79 25.60 -8.38
CA ARG A 262 0.12 24.29 -8.31
C ARG A 262 -0.93 24.21 -7.21
N ALA A 263 -0.72 24.91 -6.09
CA ALA A 263 -1.70 24.98 -5.00
C ALA A 263 -2.97 25.76 -5.40
N HIS A 264 -2.83 26.77 -6.25
CA HIS A 264 -3.95 27.53 -6.82
C HIS A 264 -4.68 26.76 -7.93
N ILE A 265 -3.98 26.07 -8.83
CA ILE A 265 -4.60 25.43 -10.00
C ILE A 265 -5.13 24.01 -9.69
N MET A 266 -4.54 23.31 -8.72
CA MET A 266 -5.05 22.05 -8.20
C MET A 266 -5.24 22.14 -6.68
N PRO A 267 -6.39 22.64 -6.20
CA PRO A 267 -6.69 22.66 -4.79
C PRO A 267 -6.69 21.25 -4.19
N ALA A 268 -6.56 21.15 -2.87
CA ALA A 268 -6.67 19.86 -2.19
C ALA A 268 -8.04 19.22 -2.47
N ASP A 269 -8.05 17.90 -2.70
CA ASP A 269 -9.32 17.15 -2.70
C ASP A 269 -9.73 16.93 -1.23
N THR A 270 -10.36 17.95 -0.65
CA THR A 270 -10.74 17.95 0.77
C THR A 270 -11.61 16.74 1.14
N GLU A 271 -12.51 16.32 0.24
CA GLU A 271 -13.41 15.19 0.50
C GLU A 271 -12.62 13.88 0.55
N LEU A 272 -11.84 13.57 -0.49
CA LEU A 272 -11.07 12.33 -0.53
C LEU A 272 -10.00 12.29 0.56
N ASN A 273 -9.33 13.41 0.85
CA ASN A 273 -8.33 13.50 1.91
C ASN A 273 -8.94 13.30 3.30
N GLN A 274 -10.16 13.79 3.55
CA GLN A 274 -10.89 13.50 4.79
C GLN A 274 -11.25 12.01 4.90
N ILE A 275 -11.65 11.39 3.79
CA ILE A 275 -11.91 9.93 3.74
C ILE A 275 -10.62 9.17 4.08
N VAL A 276 -9.49 9.48 3.44
CA VAL A 276 -8.18 8.84 3.73
C VAL A 276 -7.84 8.96 5.21
N LYS A 277 -7.86 10.19 5.75
CA LYS A 277 -7.53 10.43 7.16
C LYS A 277 -8.42 9.60 8.09
N ARG A 278 -9.72 9.55 7.82
CA ARG A 278 -10.68 8.75 8.60
C ARG A 278 -10.36 7.25 8.53
N GLN A 279 -10.06 6.73 7.33
CA GLN A 279 -9.76 5.31 7.18
C GLN A 279 -8.43 4.93 7.82
N LEU A 280 -7.41 5.79 7.78
CA LEU A 280 -6.17 5.57 8.51
C LEU A 280 -6.38 5.60 10.03
N GLN A 281 -7.22 6.50 10.54
CA GLN A 281 -7.61 6.50 11.97
C GLN A 281 -8.39 5.23 12.35
N HIS A 282 -9.26 4.73 11.47
CA HIS A 282 -9.93 3.45 11.67
C HIS A 282 -8.92 2.28 11.68
N LEU A 283 -7.93 2.31 10.80
CA LEU A 283 -6.83 1.33 10.81
C LEU A 283 -6.07 1.39 12.14
N THR A 284 -5.69 2.56 12.64
CA THR A 284 -5.05 2.71 13.96
C THR A 284 -5.86 2.08 15.10
N ARG A 285 -7.17 2.34 15.14
CA ARG A 285 -8.07 1.77 16.17
C ARG A 285 -8.20 0.25 16.04
N ARG A 286 -8.39 -0.24 14.82
CA ARG A 286 -8.51 -1.69 14.55
C ARG A 286 -7.21 -2.42 14.84
N TRP A 287 -6.08 -1.83 14.46
CA TRP A 287 -4.75 -2.42 14.58
C TRP A 287 -4.37 -2.69 16.04
N SER A 288 -4.63 -1.71 16.91
CA SER A 288 -4.35 -1.77 18.34
C SER A 288 -5.39 -2.55 19.16
N TYR A 289 -6.49 -3.01 18.54
CA TYR A 289 -7.59 -3.66 19.24
C TYR A 289 -7.18 -5.01 19.83
N VAL A 290 -7.43 -5.17 21.14
CA VAL A 290 -7.35 -6.45 21.85
C VAL A 290 -8.77 -6.90 22.16
N ARG A 291 -9.18 -8.06 21.64
CA ARG A 291 -10.49 -8.64 21.96
C ARG A 291 -10.50 -8.97 23.46
N LYS A 292 -11.39 -8.35 24.24
CA LYS A 292 -11.63 -8.79 25.62
C LYS A 292 -12.18 -10.21 25.56
N SER A 293 -11.47 -11.17 26.14
CA SER A 293 -11.97 -12.54 26.32
C SER A 293 -13.28 -12.47 27.11
N ALA A 294 -14.34 -13.06 26.57
CA ALA A 294 -15.58 -13.23 27.31
C ALA A 294 -15.26 -14.09 28.53
N LYS A 295 -15.44 -13.55 29.75
CA LYS A 295 -15.39 -14.36 30.97
C LYS A 295 -16.52 -15.37 30.87
N ILE A 296 -16.19 -16.63 30.59
CA ILE A 296 -17.10 -17.74 30.80
C ILE A 296 -17.28 -17.82 32.31
N SER A 297 -18.39 -17.26 32.79
CA SER A 297 -18.84 -17.37 34.16
C SER A 297 -19.29 -18.81 34.39
N THR A 298 -18.37 -19.68 34.80
CA THR A 298 -18.71 -20.93 35.46
C THR A 298 -19.31 -20.61 36.83
N LYS A 299 -20.62 -20.36 36.87
CA LYS A 299 -21.37 -20.49 38.11
C LYS A 299 -21.44 -21.99 38.44
N LYS A 300 -20.83 -22.35 39.57
CA LYS A 300 -21.06 -23.60 40.28
C LYS A 300 -22.50 -23.64 40.80
#